data_AF-T0JP93-F1
#
_entry.id   AF-T0JP93-F1
#
_cell.length_a   1.000
_cell.length_b   1.000
_cell.length_c   1.000
_cell.angle_alpha   90.00
_cell.angle_beta   90.00
_cell.angle_gamma   90.00
#
_symmetry.space_group_name_H-M   'P 1'
#
loop_
_entity.id
_entity.type
_entity.pdbx_description
1 polymer ?
#
loop_
_entity_poly.entity_id
_entity_poly.type
_entity_poly.pdbx_seq_one_letter_code
_entity_poly.pdbx_strand_id
1 'polypeptide(L)'
;MASVQLNMITQFTSNHSAGPLRHIGEGACGSVWCASSKSFPYSANTPLVLKREDMSDVRSITHEAEIHHHILQALANPRVATTITTFRVNIPLSQGLLHHTNSAAWSQILPRLPAGYTACSALVSEKVHPFPFRVRKLLLEQLTACEDPQKVAQGHMNTHCLIRAYLGKRKYSRVEEDARPAHLKKLRPYSLRNFPLCVDQMEDLELDVEGYALAMAAALAFMHWTAKVDANDVEFVLGQRRSDKTRQTLPCVGEKDFESAALGPHALWVLDFDCCREMTMDEEGVKTACKSFWRNDQYYPRPGSNNPFDQRLWAVFREQFLKTSDGLLESDNEEVKKLPVMLMDMIEETKGKSLRGALVSDDHIEGQK
;
A
#
# COMPACT_ATOMS: atom_id res chain seq x y z
N MET A 1 12.01 -17.17 -7.96
CA MET A 1 10.64 -16.70 -8.25
C MET A 1 10.00 -17.63 -9.27
N ALA A 2 8.73 -18.04 -9.09
CA ALA A 2 8.04 -18.88 -10.07
C ALA A 2 7.57 -18.03 -11.27
N SER A 3 7.78 -18.54 -12.49
CA SER A 3 7.19 -17.96 -13.69
C SER A 3 5.68 -18.14 -13.67
N VAL A 4 4.93 -17.09 -14.01
CA VAL A 4 3.48 -17.12 -14.05
C VAL A 4 3.01 -18.13 -15.11
N GLN A 5 2.21 -19.11 -14.68
CA GLN A 5 1.56 -20.06 -15.59
C GLN A 5 0.26 -19.48 -16.15
N LEU A 6 -0.05 -19.78 -17.41
CA LEU A 6 -1.22 -19.23 -18.11
C LEU A 6 -2.55 -19.53 -17.40
N ASN A 7 -2.68 -20.71 -16.80
CA ASN A 7 -3.87 -21.13 -16.02
C ASN A 7 -4.10 -20.24 -14.79
N MET A 8 -3.07 -19.63 -14.21
CA MET A 8 -3.16 -18.72 -13.07
C MET A 8 -3.66 -17.33 -13.45
N ILE A 9 -3.58 -16.97 -14.74
CA ILE A 9 -3.86 -15.62 -15.23
C ILE A 9 -4.94 -15.55 -16.30
N THR A 10 -5.77 -16.59 -16.36
CA THR A 10 -6.89 -16.70 -17.31
C THR A 10 -7.78 -15.45 -17.31
N GLN A 11 -7.92 -14.76 -16.17
CA GLN A 11 -8.69 -13.51 -16.06
C GLN A 11 -8.31 -12.45 -17.10
N PHE A 12 -7.05 -12.42 -17.54
CA PHE A 12 -6.53 -11.45 -18.50
C PHE A 12 -6.54 -11.92 -19.95
N THR A 13 -6.90 -13.18 -20.22
CA THR A 13 -6.79 -13.76 -21.56
C THR A 13 -8.08 -13.60 -22.36
N SER A 14 -7.96 -13.59 -23.69
CA SER A 14 -9.08 -13.62 -24.64
C SER A 14 -9.96 -14.86 -24.49
N ASN A 15 -9.37 -15.98 -24.04
CA ASN A 15 -10.11 -17.21 -23.76
C ASN A 15 -11.13 -17.06 -22.62
N HIS A 16 -10.88 -16.18 -21.65
CA HIS A 16 -11.81 -15.92 -20.55
C HIS A 16 -12.86 -14.87 -20.90
N SER A 17 -12.49 -13.82 -21.64
CA SER A 17 -13.43 -12.78 -22.06
C SER A 17 -12.93 -12.04 -23.29
N ALA A 18 -13.83 -11.72 -24.21
CA ALA A 18 -13.54 -10.83 -25.34
C ALA A 18 -13.54 -9.34 -24.96
N GLY A 19 -13.97 -8.97 -23.75
CA GLY A 19 -14.04 -7.57 -23.32
C GLY A 19 -12.67 -6.99 -22.96
N PRO A 20 -12.46 -5.67 -23.13
CA PRO A 20 -11.18 -5.04 -22.85
C PRO A 20 -10.80 -5.13 -21.36
N LEU A 21 -9.50 -5.15 -21.09
CA LEU A 21 -8.95 -4.89 -19.76
C LEU A 21 -9.19 -3.43 -19.39
N ARG A 22 -9.35 -3.17 -18.10
CA ARG A 22 -9.58 -1.82 -17.58
C ARG A 22 -8.29 -1.28 -16.98
N HIS A 23 -7.92 -0.08 -17.40
CA HIS A 23 -6.88 0.70 -16.74
C HIS A 23 -7.38 1.18 -15.38
N ILE A 24 -6.69 0.83 -14.31
CA ILE A 24 -7.11 1.14 -12.93
C ILE A 24 -6.13 2.01 -12.13
N GLY A 25 -4.92 2.20 -12.62
CA GLY A 25 -3.93 3.06 -11.99
C GLY A 25 -2.64 3.08 -12.80
N GLU A 26 -1.81 4.08 -12.58
CA GLU A 26 -0.49 4.22 -13.20
C GLU A 26 0.44 4.93 -12.23
N GLY A 27 1.73 4.69 -12.36
CA GLY A 27 2.76 5.29 -11.52
C GLY A 27 4.13 5.16 -12.17
N ALA A 28 5.19 5.38 -11.39
CA ALA A 28 6.56 5.33 -11.88
C ALA A 28 6.91 3.96 -12.49
N CYS A 29 6.48 2.84 -11.90
CA CYS A 29 6.73 1.49 -12.46
C CYS A 29 5.93 1.18 -13.73
N GLY A 30 4.87 1.93 -14.04
CA GLY A 30 4.02 1.65 -15.19
C GLY A 30 2.53 1.58 -14.88
N SER A 31 1.79 0.95 -15.79
CA SER A 31 0.32 0.93 -15.79
C SER A 31 -0.26 -0.33 -15.15
N VAL A 32 -1.40 -0.19 -14.47
CA VAL A 32 -2.10 -1.25 -13.72
C VAL A 32 -3.44 -1.55 -14.38
N TRP A 33 -3.67 -2.83 -14.66
CA TRP A 33 -4.84 -3.30 -15.40
C TRP A 33 -5.59 -4.41 -14.65
N CYS A 34 -6.89 -4.51 -14.88
CA CYS A 34 -7.68 -5.63 -14.39
C CYS A 34 -8.74 -6.10 -15.39
N ALA A 35 -9.26 -7.32 -15.17
CA ALA A 35 -10.45 -7.79 -15.86
C ALA A 35 -11.70 -6.98 -15.46
N SER A 36 -12.69 -6.91 -16.35
CA SER A 36 -13.97 -6.24 -16.09
C SER A 36 -14.78 -6.98 -15.00
N SER A 37 -15.50 -6.25 -14.15
CA SER A 37 -16.31 -6.88 -13.08
C SER A 37 -17.51 -7.68 -13.60
N LYS A 38 -18.00 -7.39 -14.80
CA LYS A 38 -19.12 -8.13 -15.42
C LYS A 38 -18.76 -9.59 -15.77
N SER A 39 -17.47 -9.92 -15.82
CA SER A 39 -16.98 -11.29 -16.04
C SER A 39 -16.73 -12.05 -14.74
N PHE A 40 -17.18 -11.53 -13.59
CA PHE A 40 -17.03 -12.17 -12.28
C PHE A 40 -18.36 -12.23 -11.53
N PRO A 41 -19.08 -13.37 -11.56
CA PRO A 41 -19.83 -13.74 -10.36
C PRO A 41 -18.79 -13.88 -9.23
N TYR A 42 -19.04 -13.25 -8.10
CA TYR A 42 -18.16 -13.11 -6.92
C TYR A 42 -17.69 -14.44 -6.26
N SER A 43 -17.78 -15.59 -6.93
CA SER A 43 -17.90 -16.90 -6.28
C SER A 43 -16.85 -17.97 -6.64
N ALA A 44 -15.68 -17.67 -7.21
CA ALA A 44 -14.66 -18.72 -7.38
C ALA A 44 -13.19 -18.31 -7.23
N ASN A 45 -12.73 -17.22 -7.88
CA ASN A 45 -11.31 -16.86 -7.90
C ASN A 45 -11.03 -15.47 -7.34
N THR A 46 -9.91 -15.33 -6.62
CA THR A 46 -9.38 -14.04 -6.17
C THR A 46 -9.13 -13.14 -7.39
N PRO A 47 -9.70 -11.93 -7.46
CA PRO A 47 -9.46 -11.03 -8.58
C PRO A 47 -8.00 -10.60 -8.61
N LEU A 48 -7.45 -10.48 -9.83
CA LEU A 48 -6.06 -10.14 -10.04
C LEU A 48 -5.89 -8.75 -10.68
N VAL A 49 -4.70 -8.18 -10.51
CA VAL A 49 -4.18 -7.05 -11.26
C VAL A 49 -2.95 -7.46 -12.07
N LEU A 50 -2.74 -6.78 -13.18
CA LEU A 50 -1.55 -6.85 -14.03
C LEU A 50 -0.86 -5.49 -13.95
N LYS A 51 0.25 -5.37 -13.22
CA LYS A 51 1.10 -4.16 -13.13
C LYS A 51 2.22 -4.31 -14.17
N ARG A 52 2.13 -3.54 -15.24
CA ARG A 52 3.01 -3.58 -16.41
C ARG A 52 4.18 -2.62 -16.23
N GLU A 53 5.36 -3.02 -16.71
CA GLU A 53 6.56 -2.18 -16.78
C GLU A 53 6.60 -1.46 -18.13
N ASP A 54 5.81 -0.39 -18.27
CA ASP A 54 5.61 0.29 -19.57
C ASP A 54 5.63 1.82 -19.55
N MET A 55 6.12 2.46 -18.47
CA MET A 55 6.15 3.93 -18.36
C MET A 55 7.49 4.54 -17.90
N SER A 56 8.41 3.79 -17.29
CA SER A 56 9.71 4.33 -16.83
C SER A 56 10.76 3.23 -16.72
N ASP A 57 12.01 3.59 -17.00
CA ASP A 57 13.19 2.74 -16.79
C ASP A 57 13.81 2.92 -15.39
N VAL A 58 13.28 3.84 -14.56
CA VAL A 58 13.85 4.20 -13.24
C VAL A 58 13.43 3.22 -12.14
N ARG A 59 12.33 2.48 -12.36
CA ARG A 59 11.81 1.47 -11.43
C ARG A 59 11.74 0.11 -12.10
N SER A 60 11.94 -0.95 -11.32
CA SER A 60 11.94 -2.31 -11.82
C SER A 60 10.80 -3.12 -11.22
N ILE A 61 9.91 -3.62 -12.09
CA ILE A 61 8.84 -4.53 -11.69
C ILE A 61 9.39 -5.89 -11.25
N THR A 62 10.57 -6.27 -11.75
CA THR A 62 11.26 -7.49 -11.37
C THR A 62 11.74 -7.39 -9.93
N HIS A 63 12.38 -6.26 -9.58
CA HIS A 63 12.78 -5.96 -8.19
C HIS A 63 11.59 -5.98 -7.23
N GLU A 64 10.48 -5.31 -7.59
CA GLU A 64 9.25 -5.35 -6.78
C GLU A 64 8.74 -6.78 -6.58
N ALA A 65 8.74 -7.60 -7.63
CA ALA A 65 8.31 -8.99 -7.55
C ALA A 65 9.22 -9.84 -6.63
N GLU A 66 10.53 -9.56 -6.61
CA GLU A 66 11.51 -10.23 -5.75
C GLU A 66 11.27 -9.88 -4.28
N ILE A 67 11.18 -8.60 -3.95
CA ILE A 67 10.90 -8.15 -2.58
C ILE A 67 9.52 -8.63 -2.12
N HIS A 68 8.51 -8.57 -2.99
CA HIS A 68 7.17 -9.07 -2.65
C HIS A 68 7.20 -10.56 -2.33
N HIS A 69 7.90 -11.37 -3.13
CA HIS A 69 8.06 -12.80 -2.85
C HIS A 69 8.79 -13.05 -1.51
N HIS A 70 9.87 -12.31 -1.25
CA HIS A 70 10.63 -12.39 -0.01
C HIS A 70 9.77 -12.08 1.22
N ILE A 71 8.98 -11.00 1.17
CA ILE A 71 8.01 -10.65 2.22
C ILE A 71 6.99 -11.77 2.45
N LEU A 72 6.48 -12.38 1.37
CA LEU A 72 5.52 -13.49 1.48
C LEU A 72 6.17 -14.75 2.10
N GLN A 73 7.44 -15.03 1.81
CA GLN A 73 8.18 -16.13 2.44
C GLN A 73 8.39 -15.88 3.93
N ALA A 74 8.67 -14.63 4.33
CA ALA A 74 8.85 -14.26 5.74
C ALA A 74 7.60 -14.50 6.61
N LEU A 75 6.40 -14.46 6.03
CA LEU A 75 5.15 -14.81 6.73
C LEU A 75 5.09 -16.27 7.19
N ALA A 76 5.87 -17.16 6.59
CA ALA A 76 5.92 -18.56 7.01
C ALA A 76 6.61 -18.74 8.37
N ASN A 77 7.27 -17.70 8.90
CA ASN A 77 7.83 -17.74 10.25
C ASN A 77 6.69 -17.85 11.29
N PRO A 78 6.61 -18.95 12.08
CA PRO A 78 5.52 -19.16 13.03
C PRO A 78 5.38 -18.06 14.08
N ARG A 79 6.47 -17.35 14.41
CA ARG A 79 6.44 -16.24 15.38
C ARG A 79 5.57 -15.09 14.93
N VAL A 80 5.42 -14.88 13.61
CA VAL A 80 4.60 -13.81 13.07
C VAL A 80 3.16 -13.99 13.52
N ALA A 81 2.63 -15.20 13.36
CA ALA A 81 1.26 -15.53 13.74
C ALA A 81 1.03 -15.51 15.26
N THR A 82 2.03 -15.90 16.06
CA THR A 82 1.90 -15.89 17.53
C THR A 82 2.08 -14.50 18.14
N THR A 83 2.88 -13.65 17.51
CA THR A 83 3.21 -12.30 18.03
C THR A 83 2.22 -11.25 17.56
N ILE A 84 1.79 -11.32 16.30
CA ILE A 84 0.92 -10.32 15.68
C ILE A 84 -0.52 -10.82 15.69
N THR A 85 -1.22 -10.58 16.80
CA THR A 85 -2.64 -10.94 17.03
C THR A 85 -3.57 -9.72 17.01
N THR A 86 -3.04 -8.57 16.62
CA THR A 86 -3.77 -7.31 16.55
C THR A 86 -4.59 -7.24 15.26
N PHE A 87 -4.74 -6.03 14.72
CA PHE A 87 -5.46 -5.75 13.50
C PHE A 87 -4.75 -6.30 12.28
N ARG A 88 -5.55 -6.77 11.34
CA ARG A 88 -5.11 -7.40 10.11
C ARG A 88 -4.59 -6.36 9.12
N VAL A 89 -3.41 -6.64 8.58
CA VAL A 89 -2.88 -5.99 7.39
C VAL A 89 -2.67 -7.04 6.32
N ASN A 90 -3.46 -6.94 5.25
CA ASN A 90 -3.35 -7.86 4.12
C ASN A 90 -2.14 -7.49 3.26
N ILE A 91 -1.41 -8.52 2.83
CA ILE A 91 -0.40 -8.41 1.80
C ILE A 91 -0.98 -9.09 0.56
N PRO A 92 -1.07 -8.43 -0.61
CA PRO A 92 -1.60 -9.06 -1.80
C PRO A 92 -0.89 -10.38 -2.10
N LEU A 93 -1.64 -11.44 -2.43
CA LEU A 93 -1.04 -12.65 -2.98
C LEU A 93 -0.26 -12.30 -4.26
N SER A 94 0.94 -12.85 -4.43
CA SER A 94 1.69 -12.75 -5.68
C SER A 94 1.52 -14.03 -6.51
N GLN A 95 1.07 -13.89 -7.76
CA GLN A 95 1.09 -14.99 -8.74
C GLN A 95 2.45 -15.10 -9.44
N GLY A 96 3.27 -14.04 -9.35
CA GLY A 96 4.62 -13.98 -9.89
C GLY A 96 4.78 -12.99 -11.05
N LEU A 97 5.92 -13.09 -11.71
CA LEU A 97 6.32 -12.24 -12.82
C LEU A 97 5.97 -12.88 -14.18
N LEU A 98 5.27 -12.14 -15.02
CA LEU A 98 5.03 -12.45 -16.42
C LEU A 98 6.10 -11.75 -17.27
N HIS A 99 7.03 -12.51 -17.85
CA HIS A 99 8.08 -11.96 -18.70
C HIS A 99 7.56 -11.59 -20.10
N HIS A 100 8.19 -10.57 -20.72
CA HIS A 100 7.89 -10.13 -22.08
C HIS A 100 8.07 -11.25 -23.14
N THR A 101 8.95 -12.22 -22.87
CA THR A 101 9.24 -13.35 -23.76
C THR A 101 8.16 -14.44 -23.74
N ASN A 102 7.17 -14.37 -22.85
CA ASN A 102 6.08 -15.35 -22.78
C ASN A 102 5.03 -15.08 -23.87
N SER A 103 5.38 -15.37 -25.12
CA SER A 103 4.54 -15.15 -26.31
C SER A 103 3.19 -15.86 -26.23
N ALA A 104 3.12 -17.02 -25.57
CA ALA A 104 1.88 -17.79 -25.42
C ALA A 104 0.85 -17.05 -24.54
N ALA A 105 1.29 -16.41 -23.46
CA ALA A 105 0.42 -15.59 -22.62
C ALA A 105 0.12 -14.23 -23.27
N TRP A 106 1.14 -13.53 -23.77
CA TRP A 106 0.97 -12.19 -24.35
C TRP A 106 0.08 -12.18 -25.59
N SER A 107 0.13 -13.21 -26.44
CA SER A 107 -0.77 -13.34 -27.60
C SER A 107 -2.26 -13.39 -27.21
N GLN A 108 -2.59 -13.78 -25.98
CA GLN A 108 -3.96 -13.80 -25.46
C GLN A 108 -4.33 -12.55 -24.65
N ILE A 109 -3.35 -11.83 -24.11
CA ILE A 109 -3.56 -10.62 -23.29
C ILE A 109 -3.62 -9.37 -24.16
N LEU A 110 -2.68 -9.23 -25.12
CA LEU A 110 -2.57 -8.04 -25.97
C LEU A 110 -3.86 -7.68 -26.71
N PRO A 111 -4.65 -8.63 -27.26
CA PRO A 111 -5.93 -8.30 -27.91
C PRO A 111 -6.96 -7.64 -26.99
N ARG A 112 -6.77 -7.71 -25.67
CA ARG A 112 -7.66 -7.10 -24.68
C ARG A 112 -7.15 -5.77 -24.13
N LEU A 113 -5.93 -5.36 -24.48
CA LEU A 113 -5.40 -4.04 -24.19
C LEU A 113 -5.72 -3.06 -25.33
N PRO A 114 -5.65 -1.74 -25.10
CA PRO A 114 -5.77 -0.78 -26.19
C PRO A 114 -4.73 -1.01 -27.29
N ALA A 115 -5.02 -0.54 -28.50
CA ALA A 115 -4.07 -0.59 -29.60
C ALA A 115 -2.77 0.15 -29.24
N GLY A 116 -1.62 -0.41 -29.63
CA GLY A 116 -0.30 0.17 -29.40
C GLY A 116 0.48 -0.41 -28.22
N TYR A 117 -0.16 -1.15 -27.32
CA TYR A 117 0.55 -1.85 -26.24
C TYR A 117 1.32 -3.07 -26.77
N THR A 118 2.53 -3.28 -26.25
CA THR A 118 3.41 -4.42 -26.56
C THR A 118 3.58 -5.34 -25.36
N ALA A 119 4.19 -6.51 -25.56
CA ALA A 119 4.59 -7.39 -24.46
C ALA A 119 5.69 -6.72 -23.63
N CYS A 120 5.57 -6.78 -22.31
CA CYS A 120 6.54 -6.22 -21.35
C CYS A 120 6.69 -7.19 -20.16
N SER A 121 7.56 -6.87 -19.21
CA SER A 121 7.52 -7.52 -17.91
C SER A 121 6.29 -7.02 -17.14
N ALA A 122 5.61 -7.90 -16.40
CA ALA A 122 4.46 -7.50 -15.60
C ALA A 122 4.31 -8.35 -14.34
N LEU A 123 4.10 -7.71 -13.19
CA LEU A 123 3.75 -8.38 -11.94
C LEU A 123 2.26 -8.69 -11.94
N VAL A 124 1.93 -9.94 -11.61
CA VAL A 124 0.55 -10.38 -11.40
C VAL A 124 0.33 -10.64 -9.92
N SER A 125 -0.64 -9.93 -9.35
CA SER A 125 -0.94 -10.01 -7.92
C SER A 125 -2.44 -9.89 -7.64
N GLU A 126 -2.83 -10.21 -6.42
CA GLU A 126 -4.19 -10.00 -5.92
C GLU A 126 -4.59 -8.53 -6.00
N LYS A 127 -5.82 -8.32 -6.46
CA LYS A 127 -6.44 -7.01 -6.51
C LYS A 127 -7.07 -6.67 -5.16
N VAL A 128 -6.71 -5.52 -4.61
CA VAL A 128 -7.46 -4.91 -3.50
C VAL A 128 -8.89 -4.64 -3.94
N HIS A 129 -9.85 -5.21 -3.22
CA HIS A 129 -11.26 -5.07 -3.58
C HIS A 129 -11.73 -3.64 -3.28
N PRO A 130 -12.23 -2.90 -4.28
CA PRO A 130 -12.61 -1.51 -4.12
C PRO A 130 -13.90 -1.39 -3.31
N PHE A 131 -14.10 -0.30 -2.58
CA PHE A 131 -15.30 -0.08 -1.78
C PHE A 131 -16.61 -0.05 -2.61
N PRO A 132 -17.74 -0.50 -2.03
CA PRO A 132 -19.03 -0.51 -2.71
C PRO A 132 -19.56 0.90 -2.97
N PHE A 133 -20.57 1.01 -3.82
CA PHE A 133 -21.18 2.29 -4.21
C PHE A 133 -21.56 3.19 -3.01
N ARG A 134 -22.16 2.62 -1.96
CA ARG A 134 -22.53 3.36 -0.74
C ARG A 134 -21.35 4.14 -0.16
N VAL A 135 -20.22 3.47 0.05
CA VAL A 135 -19.02 4.08 0.65
C VAL A 135 -18.43 5.13 -0.28
N ARG A 136 -18.35 4.84 -1.59
CA ARG A 136 -17.84 5.78 -2.59
C ARG A 136 -18.65 7.07 -2.66
N LYS A 137 -19.98 6.95 -2.56
CA LYS A 137 -20.91 8.08 -2.49
C LYS A 137 -20.70 8.86 -1.18
N LEU A 138 -20.62 8.17 -0.05
CA LEU A 138 -20.39 8.79 1.27
C LEU A 138 -19.09 9.62 1.31
N LEU A 139 -17.98 9.10 0.77
CA LEU A 139 -16.71 9.84 0.72
C LEU A 139 -16.85 11.15 -0.07
N LEU A 140 -17.59 11.12 -1.18
CA LEU A 140 -17.83 12.31 -1.99
C LEU A 140 -18.74 13.30 -1.26
N GLU A 141 -19.79 12.82 -0.59
CA GLU A 141 -20.75 13.65 0.16
C GLU A 141 -20.10 14.33 1.37
N GLN A 142 -19.27 13.62 2.13
CA GLN A 142 -18.77 14.10 3.41
C GLN A 142 -17.40 14.80 3.31
N LEU A 143 -16.55 14.40 2.36
CA LEU A 143 -15.14 14.82 2.35
C LEU A 143 -14.74 15.67 1.14
N THR A 144 -15.67 15.95 0.23
CA THR A 144 -15.42 16.69 -1.00
C THR A 144 -16.53 17.71 -1.28
N ALA A 145 -16.25 18.73 -2.06
CA ALA A 145 -17.26 19.70 -2.53
C ALA A 145 -17.98 19.20 -3.81
N CYS A 146 -18.27 17.90 -3.91
CA CYS A 146 -18.87 17.30 -5.10
C CYS A 146 -20.34 17.69 -5.25
N GLU A 147 -20.70 18.35 -6.36
CA GLU A 147 -22.07 18.79 -6.63
C GLU A 147 -23.03 17.62 -6.89
N ASP A 148 -22.56 16.54 -7.53
CA ASP A 148 -23.35 15.31 -7.77
C ASP A 148 -22.55 14.05 -7.37
N PRO A 149 -22.48 13.75 -6.05
CA PRO A 149 -21.78 12.59 -5.52
C PRO A 149 -22.29 11.27 -6.10
N GLN A 150 -23.58 11.19 -6.41
CA GLN A 150 -24.21 9.99 -6.95
C GLN A 150 -23.71 9.67 -8.35
N LYS A 151 -23.76 10.64 -9.27
CA LYS A 151 -23.26 10.46 -10.64
C LYS A 151 -21.77 10.17 -10.66
N VAL A 152 -20.98 10.89 -9.85
CA VAL A 152 -19.54 10.69 -9.75
C VAL A 152 -19.20 9.30 -9.19
N ALA A 153 -19.91 8.84 -8.16
CA ALA A 153 -19.76 7.48 -7.64
C ALA A 153 -20.26 6.41 -8.62
N GLN A 154 -21.15 6.69 -9.56
CA GLN A 154 -21.52 5.73 -10.62
C GLN A 154 -20.49 5.67 -11.75
N GLY A 155 -19.66 6.70 -11.89
CA GLY A 155 -18.63 6.79 -12.93
C GLY A 155 -17.67 5.61 -12.90
N HIS A 156 -17.42 5.00 -14.06
CA HIS A 156 -16.53 3.84 -14.22
C HIS A 156 -15.09 4.11 -13.74
N MET A 157 -14.62 5.35 -13.85
CA MET A 157 -13.31 5.75 -13.33
C MET A 157 -13.22 5.59 -11.81
N ASN A 158 -14.35 5.69 -11.11
CA ASN A 158 -14.44 5.64 -9.65
C ASN A 158 -14.85 4.27 -9.10
N THR A 159 -15.09 3.26 -9.95
CA THR A 159 -15.43 1.90 -9.47
C THR A 159 -14.22 1.16 -8.88
N HIS A 160 -13.01 1.69 -9.07
CA HIS A 160 -11.76 1.16 -8.52
C HIS A 160 -11.26 2.07 -7.39
N CYS A 161 -12.17 2.40 -6.48
CA CYS A 161 -11.86 3.21 -5.31
C CYS A 161 -10.83 2.52 -4.42
N LEU A 162 -9.76 3.23 -4.10
CA LEU A 162 -8.70 2.78 -3.20
C LEU A 162 -8.38 3.95 -2.28
N ILE A 163 -8.49 3.77 -0.97
CA ILE A 163 -8.30 4.86 -0.01
C ILE A 163 -6.89 4.76 0.57
N ARG A 164 -6.08 5.82 0.46
CA ARG A 164 -4.77 5.91 1.13
C ARG A 164 -4.96 6.46 2.53
N ALA A 165 -4.55 5.70 3.54
CA ALA A 165 -4.78 6.03 4.94
C ALA A 165 -3.58 6.80 5.52
N TYR A 166 -3.72 8.12 5.69
CA TYR A 166 -2.65 8.99 6.18
C TYR A 166 -2.84 9.38 7.63
N LEU A 167 -2.18 8.68 8.55
CA LEU A 167 -2.24 8.95 10.00
C LEU A 167 -1.25 10.03 10.44
N GLY A 168 -0.25 10.33 9.62
CA GLY A 168 0.74 11.38 9.88
C GLY A 168 0.40 12.73 9.27
N LYS A 169 -0.78 12.85 8.64
CA LYS A 169 -1.21 14.03 7.89
C LYS A 169 -2.61 14.44 8.33
N ARG A 170 -2.75 15.72 8.65
CA ARG A 170 -4.05 16.39 8.79
C ARG A 170 -4.29 17.25 7.56
N LYS A 171 -5.52 17.22 7.04
CA LYS A 171 -5.91 18.03 5.88
C LYS A 171 -6.31 19.44 6.30
N TYR A 172 -6.98 19.58 7.45
CA TYR A 172 -7.51 20.84 7.96
C TYR A 172 -6.49 21.66 8.76
N SER A 173 -5.24 21.19 8.88
CA SER A 173 -4.23 21.84 9.72
C SER A 173 -3.38 22.85 8.95
N ARG A 174 -3.53 24.11 9.37
CA ARG A 174 -3.00 25.40 8.85
C ARG A 174 -3.86 26.01 7.76
N VAL A 175 -4.45 27.16 8.10
CA VAL A 175 -4.71 28.36 7.29
C VAL A 175 -4.20 28.29 5.85
N GLU A 176 -4.79 27.40 5.07
CA GLU A 176 -4.92 27.44 3.63
C GLU A 176 -6.32 26.89 3.41
N GLU A 177 -7.32 27.76 3.64
CA GLU A 177 -8.40 27.85 2.65
C GLU A 177 -7.70 27.74 1.32
N ASP A 178 -7.88 26.60 0.66
CA ASP A 178 -7.33 26.31 -0.65
C ASP A 178 -7.47 27.57 -1.51
N ALA A 179 -6.40 28.37 -1.62
CA ALA A 179 -6.43 29.79 -2.03
C ALA A 179 -6.76 29.95 -3.52
N ARG A 180 -7.08 28.82 -4.16
CA ARG A 180 -7.52 28.70 -5.53
C ARG A 180 -8.93 29.28 -5.66
N PRO A 181 -9.16 30.11 -6.68
CA PRO A 181 -10.48 30.60 -7.04
C PRO A 181 -11.51 29.46 -7.12
N ALA A 182 -12.73 29.71 -6.64
CA ALA A 182 -13.82 28.73 -6.62
C ALA A 182 -14.11 28.09 -8.00
N HIS A 183 -13.82 28.79 -9.11
CA HIS A 183 -13.99 28.26 -10.46
C HIS A 183 -12.97 27.16 -10.82
N LEU A 184 -11.76 27.17 -10.25
CA LEU A 184 -10.75 26.12 -10.45
C LEU A 184 -11.00 24.88 -9.57
N LYS A 185 -11.72 25.04 -8.45
CA LYS A 185 -12.19 23.91 -7.62
C LYS A 185 -13.24 23.05 -8.34
N LYS A 186 -14.05 23.67 -9.20
CA LYS A 186 -15.10 23.03 -10.01
C LYS A 186 -14.59 22.23 -11.22
N LEU A 187 -13.32 22.38 -11.60
CA LEU A 187 -12.75 21.81 -12.81
C LEU A 187 -11.96 20.50 -12.60
N ARG A 188 -11.80 20.03 -11.34
CA ARG A 188 -11.10 18.75 -11.11
C ARG A 188 -12.04 17.57 -11.26
N PRO A 189 -11.71 16.58 -12.10
CA PRO A 189 -12.41 15.31 -12.07
C PRO A 189 -12.18 14.66 -10.68
N TYR A 190 -13.27 14.33 -9.98
CA TYR A 190 -13.20 13.57 -8.74
C TYR A 190 -12.76 12.14 -9.06
N SER A 191 -11.50 11.82 -8.77
CA SER A 191 -10.98 10.45 -8.79
C SER A 191 -11.02 9.87 -7.38
N LEU A 192 -11.66 8.72 -7.23
CA LEU A 192 -11.61 7.90 -6.02
C LEU A 192 -10.50 6.85 -6.06
N ARG A 193 -9.73 6.78 -7.16
CA ARG A 193 -8.49 6.00 -7.21
C ARG A 193 -7.45 6.74 -6.37
N ASN A 194 -6.79 6.04 -5.45
CA ASN A 194 -5.81 6.62 -4.52
C ASN A 194 -6.37 7.82 -3.73
N PHE A 195 -7.63 7.72 -3.28
CA PHE A 195 -8.29 8.77 -2.51
C PHE A 195 -7.54 9.02 -1.19
N PRO A 196 -6.97 10.22 -0.97
CA PRO A 196 -6.26 10.50 0.27
C PRO A 196 -7.26 10.71 1.40
N LEU A 197 -7.16 9.90 2.45
CA LEU A 197 -7.93 10.07 3.68
C LEU A 197 -6.96 10.42 4.81
N CYS A 198 -7.04 11.67 5.28
CA CYS A 198 -6.18 12.21 6.34
C CYS A 198 -6.77 11.90 7.73
N VAL A 199 -5.95 11.92 8.77
CA VAL A 199 -6.32 11.47 10.12
C VAL A 199 -7.53 12.22 10.70
N ASP A 200 -7.62 13.51 10.44
CA ASP A 200 -8.76 14.35 10.84
C ASP A 200 -10.06 13.97 10.12
N GLN A 201 -9.96 13.59 8.85
CA GLN A 201 -11.12 13.09 8.11
C GLN A 201 -11.53 11.69 8.60
N MET A 202 -10.59 10.88 9.10
CA MET A 202 -10.91 9.60 9.73
C MET A 202 -11.60 9.80 11.07
N GLU A 203 -11.21 10.81 11.84
CA GLU A 203 -11.90 11.24 13.06
C GLU A 203 -13.34 11.66 12.76
N ASP A 204 -13.57 12.50 11.74
CA ASP A 204 -14.91 12.92 11.30
C ASP A 204 -15.79 11.74 10.87
N LEU A 205 -15.18 10.70 10.30
CA LEU A 205 -15.84 9.46 9.89
C LEU A 205 -16.00 8.43 11.03
N GLU A 206 -15.55 8.76 12.24
CA GLU A 206 -15.53 7.89 13.41
C GLU A 206 -14.86 6.53 13.13
N LEU A 207 -13.72 6.56 12.42
CA LEU A 207 -12.93 5.36 12.17
C LEU A 207 -12.01 5.04 13.36
N ASP A 208 -11.61 3.78 13.47
CA ASP A 208 -10.67 3.31 14.50
C ASP A 208 -9.22 3.69 14.13
N VAL A 209 -8.90 4.97 14.27
CA VAL A 209 -7.59 5.54 13.93
C VAL A 209 -6.46 4.89 14.73
N GLU A 210 -6.70 4.61 16.01
CA GLU A 210 -5.73 3.89 16.85
C GLU A 210 -5.54 2.45 16.36
N GLY A 211 -6.61 1.75 16.03
CA GLY A 211 -6.52 0.41 15.45
C GLY A 211 -5.69 0.39 14.16
N TYR A 212 -5.84 1.39 13.29
CA TYR A 212 -4.96 1.52 12.12
C TYR A 212 -3.50 1.77 12.51
N ALA A 213 -3.22 2.61 13.51
CA ALA A 213 -1.85 2.84 13.99
C ALA A 213 -1.23 1.56 14.54
N LEU A 214 -1.98 0.78 15.34
CA LEU A 214 -1.55 -0.51 15.86
C LEU A 214 -1.23 -1.50 14.72
N ALA A 215 -2.07 -1.53 13.69
CA ALA A 215 -1.88 -2.39 12.52
C ALA A 215 -0.62 -2.02 11.72
N MET A 216 -0.44 -0.72 11.43
CA MET A 216 0.74 -0.21 10.71
C MET A 216 2.03 -0.46 11.49
N ALA A 217 2.02 -0.23 12.81
CA ALA A 217 3.17 -0.49 13.68
C ALA A 217 3.59 -1.96 13.63
N ALA A 218 2.63 -2.88 13.77
CA ALA A 218 2.92 -4.31 13.73
C ALA A 218 3.39 -4.78 12.34
N ALA A 219 2.81 -4.24 11.26
CA ALA A 219 3.24 -4.57 9.90
C ALA A 219 4.67 -4.08 9.63
N LEU A 220 5.04 -2.87 10.06
CA LEU A 220 6.40 -2.36 9.94
C LEU A 220 7.40 -3.17 10.79
N ALA A 221 7.04 -3.55 12.01
CA ALA A 221 7.90 -4.42 12.84
C ALA A 221 8.12 -5.78 12.16
N PHE A 222 7.08 -6.38 11.55
CA PHE A 222 7.23 -7.57 10.72
C PHE A 222 8.18 -7.35 9.54
N MET A 223 7.97 -6.28 8.77
CA MET A 223 8.78 -5.96 7.60
C MET A 223 10.25 -5.76 7.97
N HIS A 224 10.54 -4.99 9.03
CA HIS A 224 11.90 -4.72 9.48
C HIS A 224 12.58 -5.94 10.09
N TRP A 225 11.91 -6.69 10.97
CA TRP A 225 12.61 -7.65 11.82
C TRP A 225 12.49 -9.09 11.37
N THR A 226 11.38 -9.44 10.73
CA THR A 226 11.19 -10.79 10.17
C THR A 226 11.54 -10.84 8.70
N ALA A 227 10.97 -9.94 7.90
CA ALA A 227 11.27 -9.87 6.47
C ALA A 227 12.60 -9.15 6.19
N LYS A 228 13.18 -8.43 7.16
CA LYS A 228 14.47 -7.75 7.00
C LYS A 228 14.49 -6.83 5.78
N VAL A 229 13.44 -6.02 5.64
CA VAL A 229 13.34 -4.98 4.61
C VAL A 229 13.12 -3.60 5.21
N ASP A 230 13.61 -2.58 4.52
CA ASP A 230 13.59 -1.18 4.98
C ASP A 230 12.22 -0.49 4.88
N ALA A 231 11.23 -1.15 4.29
CA ALA A 231 9.88 -0.63 4.05
C ALA A 231 9.83 0.74 3.34
N ASN A 232 10.81 1.02 2.48
CA ASN A 232 10.87 2.25 1.71
C ASN A 232 9.71 2.32 0.68
N ASP A 233 9.02 3.45 0.66
CA ASP A 233 7.88 3.81 -0.21
C ASP A 233 6.66 2.89 -0.15
N VAL A 234 6.55 2.02 0.87
CA VAL A 234 5.34 1.19 1.02
C VAL A 234 4.10 2.05 1.27
N GLU A 235 3.00 1.64 0.64
CA GLU A 235 1.71 2.33 0.74
C GLU A 235 0.73 1.54 1.60
N PHE A 236 0.04 2.26 2.50
CA PHE A 236 -1.03 1.70 3.30
C PHE A 236 -2.39 2.18 2.82
N VAL A 237 -3.25 1.22 2.45
CA VAL A 237 -4.55 1.51 1.85
C VAL A 237 -5.69 0.76 2.53
N LEU A 238 -6.88 1.36 2.54
CA LEU A 238 -8.11 0.70 2.93
C LEU A 238 -8.83 0.16 1.70
N GLY A 239 -9.34 -1.06 1.84
CA GLY A 239 -10.19 -1.72 0.86
C GLY A 239 -11.17 -2.66 1.56
N GLN A 240 -12.04 -3.32 0.78
CA GLN A 240 -12.90 -4.35 1.36
C GLN A 240 -12.05 -5.47 1.96
N ARG A 241 -12.54 -6.07 3.05
CA ARG A 241 -11.92 -7.27 3.63
C ARG A 241 -12.06 -8.46 2.67
N ARG A 242 -11.15 -9.42 2.80
CA ARG A 242 -11.26 -10.72 2.13
C ARG A 242 -12.50 -11.48 2.61
N SER A 243 -13.04 -12.36 1.76
CA SER A 243 -14.12 -13.27 2.18
C SER A 243 -13.62 -14.25 3.23
N ASP A 244 -14.50 -14.79 4.08
CA ASP A 244 -14.06 -15.65 5.20
C ASP A 244 -13.24 -16.87 4.74
N LYS A 245 -13.55 -17.42 3.55
CA LYS A 245 -12.78 -18.51 2.92
C LYS A 245 -11.35 -18.12 2.58
N THR A 246 -11.14 -16.92 2.05
CA THR A 246 -9.82 -16.43 1.61
C THR A 246 -9.07 -15.72 2.73
N ARG A 247 -9.78 -15.23 3.73
CA ARG A 247 -9.23 -14.55 4.91
C ARG A 247 -8.30 -15.44 5.73
N GLN A 248 -8.56 -16.75 5.80
CA GLN A 248 -7.73 -17.68 6.57
C GLN A 248 -6.51 -18.18 5.81
N THR A 249 -6.52 -18.12 4.49
CA THR A 249 -5.53 -18.78 3.63
C THR A 249 -4.61 -17.81 2.89
N LEU A 250 -5.07 -16.57 2.66
CA LEU A 250 -4.29 -15.58 1.93
C LEU A 250 -3.38 -14.74 2.85
N PRO A 251 -2.28 -14.19 2.31
CA PRO A 251 -1.21 -13.61 3.11
C PRO A 251 -1.62 -12.36 3.91
N CYS A 252 -1.35 -12.34 5.21
CA CYS A 252 -1.54 -11.18 6.07
C CYS A 252 -0.66 -11.28 7.32
N VAL A 253 -0.50 -10.16 8.01
CA VAL A 253 -0.16 -10.12 9.44
C VAL A 253 -1.39 -9.71 10.23
N GLY A 254 -1.52 -10.15 11.48
CA GLY A 254 -2.70 -9.86 12.31
C GLY A 254 -3.93 -10.68 11.92
N GLU A 255 -4.98 -10.60 12.75
CA GLU A 255 -6.15 -11.45 12.61
C GLU A 255 -7.48 -10.69 12.60
N LYS A 256 -7.54 -9.52 13.27
CA LYS A 256 -8.77 -8.74 13.48
C LYS A 256 -9.06 -7.81 12.32
N ASP A 257 -10.24 -7.95 11.72
CA ASP A 257 -10.69 -7.01 10.67
C ASP A 257 -11.23 -5.72 11.30
N PHE A 258 -11.40 -4.69 10.47
CA PHE A 258 -12.00 -3.42 10.88
C PHE A 258 -13.48 -3.38 10.49
N GLU A 259 -14.26 -2.66 11.29
CA GLU A 259 -15.66 -2.36 10.98
C GLU A 259 -15.99 -0.95 11.46
N SER A 260 -16.72 -0.19 10.64
CA SER A 260 -17.23 1.13 11.01
C SER A 260 -18.56 1.42 10.33
N ALA A 261 -19.35 2.34 10.87
CA ALA A 261 -20.61 2.75 10.26
C ALA A 261 -20.41 3.37 8.86
N ALA A 262 -19.32 4.14 8.69
CA ALA A 262 -18.97 4.81 7.44
C ALA A 262 -18.53 3.83 6.35
N LEU A 263 -17.55 2.97 6.63
CA LEU A 263 -16.91 2.11 5.62
C LEU A 263 -17.49 0.69 5.56
N GLY A 264 -18.24 0.26 6.59
CA GLY A 264 -18.63 -1.14 6.77
C GLY A 264 -17.44 -2.03 7.12
N PRO A 265 -17.53 -3.36 6.92
CA PRO A 265 -16.40 -4.26 7.10
C PRO A 265 -15.28 -4.02 6.08
N HIS A 266 -14.06 -3.79 6.56
CA HIS A 266 -12.92 -3.44 5.71
C HIS A 266 -11.59 -3.91 6.33
N ALA A 267 -10.52 -3.77 5.57
CA ALA A 267 -9.19 -4.15 6.02
C ALA A 267 -8.14 -3.14 5.53
N LEU A 268 -7.02 -3.10 6.27
CA LEU A 268 -5.82 -2.41 5.85
C LEU A 268 -5.01 -3.33 4.93
N TRP A 269 -4.35 -2.75 3.93
CA TRP A 269 -3.49 -3.43 2.98
C TRP A 269 -2.17 -2.68 2.90
N VAL A 270 -1.07 -3.41 2.72
CA VAL A 270 0.24 -2.85 2.40
C VAL A 270 0.66 -3.27 0.98
N LEU A 271 1.10 -2.31 0.19
CA LEU A 271 1.44 -2.48 -1.23
C LEU A 271 2.58 -1.54 -1.65
N ASP A 272 2.98 -1.62 -2.92
CA ASP A 272 4.12 -0.93 -3.54
C ASP A 272 5.45 -1.26 -2.84
N PHE A 273 6.10 -2.34 -3.31
CA PHE A 273 7.37 -2.80 -2.77
C PHE A 273 8.56 -2.49 -3.70
N ASP A 274 8.35 -1.64 -4.71
CA ASP A 274 9.33 -1.32 -5.77
C ASP A 274 10.56 -0.56 -5.25
N CYS A 275 10.44 0.10 -4.12
CA CYS A 275 11.50 0.89 -3.49
C CYS A 275 12.18 0.18 -2.31
N CYS A 276 11.54 -0.85 -1.79
CA CYS A 276 12.02 -1.60 -0.64
C CYS A 276 13.34 -2.29 -0.96
N ARG A 277 14.20 -2.41 0.06
CA ARG A 277 15.46 -3.15 -0.03
C ARG A 277 15.64 -4.03 1.18
N GLU A 278 16.46 -5.06 1.04
CA GLU A 278 16.95 -5.81 2.19
C GLU A 278 17.68 -4.87 3.15
N MET A 279 17.48 -5.12 4.44
CA MET A 279 17.95 -4.31 5.54
C MET A 279 18.83 -5.17 6.45
N THR A 280 20.00 -4.66 6.80
CA THR A 280 20.90 -5.30 7.76
C THR A 280 20.33 -5.25 9.18
N MET A 281 20.73 -6.19 10.03
CA MET A 281 20.29 -6.26 11.43
C MET A 281 21.33 -5.61 12.34
N ASP A 282 21.64 -4.35 12.05
CA ASP A 282 22.62 -3.52 12.75
C ASP A 282 22.21 -2.03 12.70
N GLU A 283 23.07 -1.15 13.20
CA GLU A 283 22.84 0.30 13.24
C GLU A 283 22.65 0.90 11.83
N GLU A 284 23.34 0.40 10.80
CA GLU A 284 23.18 0.91 9.43
C GLU A 284 21.81 0.55 8.84
N GLY A 285 21.31 -0.65 9.18
CA GLY A 285 19.95 -1.05 8.88
C GLY A 285 18.92 -0.13 9.54
N VAL A 286 19.13 0.20 10.83
CA VAL A 286 18.29 1.15 11.57
C VAL A 286 18.30 2.54 10.93
N LYS A 287 19.47 3.06 10.53
CA LYS A 287 19.59 4.35 9.81
C LYS A 287 18.80 4.33 8.50
N THR A 288 18.87 3.23 7.77
CA THR A 288 18.13 3.04 6.51
C THR A 288 16.62 3.04 6.75
N ALA A 289 16.14 2.26 7.72
CA ALA A 289 14.71 2.25 8.10
C ALA A 289 14.22 3.62 8.57
N CYS A 290 15.01 4.35 9.37
CA CYS A 290 14.67 5.71 9.79
C CYS A 290 14.58 6.67 8.59
N LYS A 291 15.49 6.57 7.62
CA LYS A 291 15.44 7.35 6.39
C LYS A 291 14.18 7.03 5.58
N SER A 292 13.86 5.74 5.42
CA SER A 292 12.62 5.27 4.76
C SER A 292 11.38 5.82 5.45
N PHE A 293 11.30 5.75 6.78
CA PHE A 293 10.18 6.30 7.54
C PHE A 293 9.89 7.77 7.18
N TRP A 294 10.93 8.61 7.07
CA TRP A 294 10.76 10.03 6.70
C TRP A 294 10.55 10.28 5.22
N ARG A 295 11.08 9.42 4.35
CA ARG A 295 10.90 9.51 2.89
C ARG A 295 9.50 9.11 2.45
N ASN A 296 8.92 8.10 3.10
CA ASN A 296 7.57 7.67 2.78
C ASN A 296 6.60 8.83 3.00
N ASP A 297 5.54 8.84 2.19
CA ASP A 297 4.35 9.62 2.47
C ASP A 297 3.90 9.41 3.94
N GLN A 298 3.14 10.37 4.46
CA GLN A 298 2.73 10.43 5.87
C GLN A 298 1.63 9.40 6.23
N TYR A 299 1.80 8.14 5.83
CA TYR A 299 0.93 7.01 6.17
C TYR A 299 0.92 6.77 7.68
N TYR A 300 2.09 6.78 8.32
CA TYR A 300 2.24 6.51 9.75
C TYR A 300 2.08 7.78 10.60
N PRO A 301 1.62 7.65 11.86
CA PRO A 301 1.70 8.74 12.84
C PRO A 301 3.11 9.33 12.92
N ARG A 302 3.21 10.64 13.16
CA ARG A 302 4.51 11.34 13.25
C ARG A 302 4.77 11.83 14.68
N PRO A 303 6.01 11.70 15.18
CA PRO A 303 6.35 12.21 16.50
C PRO A 303 6.24 13.73 16.58
N GLY A 304 5.89 14.20 17.77
CA GLY A 304 6.00 15.60 18.17
C GLY A 304 5.07 16.57 17.46
N SER A 305 3.88 16.12 17.05
CA SER A 305 2.76 17.03 16.80
C SER A 305 2.45 17.84 18.08
N ASN A 306 1.90 19.05 17.92
CA ASN A 306 1.37 19.83 19.04
C ASN A 306 -0.10 19.47 19.33
N ASN A 307 -0.75 18.69 18.46
CA ASN A 307 -2.10 18.22 18.68
C ASN A 307 -2.06 17.02 19.67
N PRO A 308 -2.79 17.07 20.80
CA PRO A 308 -2.79 15.99 21.78
C PRO A 308 -3.24 14.62 21.23
N PHE A 309 -4.17 14.61 20.26
CA PHE A 309 -4.60 13.38 19.60
C PHE A 309 -3.47 12.76 18.78
N ASP A 310 -2.74 13.56 18.00
CA ASP A 310 -1.59 13.07 17.24
C ASP A 310 -0.46 12.57 18.14
N GLN A 311 -0.22 13.25 19.27
CA GLN A 311 0.75 12.82 20.27
C GLN A 311 0.38 11.45 20.83
N ARG A 312 -0.90 11.25 21.17
CA ARG A 312 -1.40 9.97 21.62
C ARG A 312 -1.29 8.90 20.54
N LEU A 313 -1.60 9.24 19.29
CA LEU A 313 -1.51 8.31 18.17
C LEU A 313 -0.07 7.85 17.91
N TRP A 314 0.90 8.76 18.01
CA TRP A 314 2.32 8.41 17.97
C TRP A 314 2.72 7.49 19.14
N ALA A 315 2.27 7.78 20.36
CA ALA A 315 2.57 6.94 21.52
C ALA A 315 2.04 5.51 21.34
N VAL A 316 0.80 5.36 20.87
CA VAL A 316 0.18 4.07 20.56
C VAL A 316 0.97 3.31 19.49
N PHE A 317 1.36 4.01 18.41
CA PHE A 317 2.19 3.42 17.35
C PHE A 317 3.54 2.94 17.88
N ARG A 318 4.26 3.79 18.62
CA ARG A 318 5.59 3.49 19.19
C ARG A 318 5.52 2.30 20.14
N GLU A 319 4.57 2.30 21.07
CA GLU A 319 4.40 1.22 22.04
C GLU A 319 4.13 -0.11 21.33
N GLN A 320 3.20 -0.12 20.36
CA GLN A 320 2.87 -1.33 19.64
C GLN A 320 4.02 -1.82 18.75
N PHE A 321 4.76 -0.91 18.11
CA PHE A 321 5.93 -1.28 17.32
C PHE A 321 6.96 -1.98 18.18
N LEU A 322 7.32 -1.40 19.34
CA LEU A 322 8.30 -1.99 20.24
C LEU A 322 7.82 -3.33 20.81
N LYS A 323 6.57 -3.41 21.24
CA LYS A 323 5.97 -4.65 21.74
C LYS A 323 5.98 -5.77 20.70
N THR A 324 5.61 -5.47 19.46
CA THR A 324 5.67 -6.45 18.37
C THR A 324 7.12 -6.84 18.06
N SER A 325 8.03 -5.87 18.07
CA SER A 325 9.45 -6.12 17.78
C SER A 325 10.09 -7.06 18.81
N ASP A 326 9.80 -6.86 20.09
CA ASP A 326 10.28 -7.72 21.18
C ASP A 326 9.88 -9.18 20.98
N GLY A 327 8.60 -9.44 20.67
CA GLY A 327 8.13 -10.80 20.40
C GLY A 327 8.72 -11.42 19.13
N LEU A 328 8.94 -10.64 18.08
CA LEU A 328 9.54 -11.15 16.83
C LEU A 328 11.02 -11.51 17.02
N LEU A 329 11.75 -10.73 17.83
CA LEU A 329 13.18 -10.84 18.09
C LEU A 329 13.52 -11.62 19.38
N GLU A 330 12.55 -12.30 20.00
CA GLU A 330 12.70 -12.93 21.32
C GLU A 330 13.93 -13.85 21.43
N SER A 331 14.25 -14.58 20.36
CA SER A 331 15.40 -15.50 20.33
C SER A 331 16.63 -14.98 19.61
N ASP A 332 16.64 -13.71 19.22
CA ASP A 332 17.81 -13.05 18.65
C ASP A 332 18.77 -12.63 19.77
N ASN A 333 19.99 -12.24 19.40
CA ASN A 333 20.97 -11.77 20.37
C ASN A 333 20.62 -10.37 20.91
N GLU A 334 21.20 -10.01 22.05
CA GLU A 334 20.91 -8.75 22.75
C GLU A 334 21.25 -7.50 21.94
N GLU A 335 22.20 -7.56 21.00
CA GLU A 335 22.50 -6.41 20.14
C GLU A 335 21.37 -6.17 19.13
N VAL A 336 20.83 -7.23 18.52
CA VAL A 336 19.69 -7.14 17.62
C VAL A 336 18.42 -6.69 18.36
N LYS A 337 18.20 -7.15 19.59
CA LYS A 337 17.04 -6.76 20.41
C LYS A 337 17.00 -5.27 20.79
N LYS A 338 18.13 -4.56 20.75
CA LYS A 338 18.20 -3.12 21.01
C LYS A 338 17.79 -2.26 19.80
N LEU A 339 17.86 -2.81 18.59
CA LEU A 339 17.62 -2.07 17.34
C LEU A 339 16.22 -1.43 17.25
N PRO A 340 15.12 -2.06 17.72
CA PRO A 340 13.79 -1.43 17.65
C PRO A 340 13.69 -0.14 18.47
N VAL A 341 14.29 -0.12 19.66
CA VAL A 341 14.34 1.09 20.51
C VAL A 341 15.20 2.15 19.84
N MET A 342 16.37 1.75 19.34
CA MET A 342 17.26 2.64 18.59
C MET A 342 16.56 3.30 17.39
N LEU A 343 15.75 2.54 16.64
CA LEU A 343 14.98 3.06 15.52
C LEU A 343 13.96 4.12 15.97
N MET A 344 13.18 3.83 17.01
CA MET A 344 12.17 4.76 17.51
C MET A 344 12.78 6.06 18.04
N ASP A 345 13.86 5.94 18.81
CA ASP A 345 14.56 7.09 19.37
C ASP A 345 15.20 7.93 18.24
N MET A 346 15.82 7.29 17.24
CA MET A 346 16.37 7.97 16.07
C MET A 346 15.29 8.72 15.27
N ILE A 347 14.10 8.13 15.10
CA ILE A 347 12.97 8.80 14.45
C ILE A 347 12.57 10.06 15.25
N GLU A 348 12.47 9.97 16.57
CA GLU A 348 12.10 11.11 17.43
C GLU A 348 13.15 12.23 17.39
N GLU A 349 14.43 11.90 17.39
CA GLU A 349 15.57 12.84 17.38
C GLU A 349 15.78 13.55 16.02
N THR A 350 15.40 12.88 14.92
CA THR A 350 15.56 13.39 13.54
C THR A 350 14.34 14.18 13.05
N LYS A 351 13.30 14.28 13.88
CA LYS A 351 12.10 15.10 13.63
C LYS A 351 12.48 16.52 13.21
N GLY A 352 11.91 16.98 12.09
CA GLY A 352 12.09 18.35 11.59
C GLY A 352 13.43 18.64 10.91
N LYS A 353 14.46 17.80 11.11
CA LYS A 353 15.75 17.88 10.41
C LYS A 353 15.66 17.29 9.00
N SER A 354 14.98 16.14 8.86
CA SER A 354 14.77 15.47 7.56
C SER A 354 13.85 16.27 6.60
N LEU A 355 13.00 17.15 7.15
CA LEU A 355 12.13 18.04 6.35
C LEU A 355 12.86 19.23 5.69
N ARG A 356 14.12 19.51 6.06
CA ARG A 356 14.84 20.73 5.62
C ARG A 356 16.21 20.53 4.98
N GLY A 357 16.69 19.30 4.81
CA GLY A 357 17.96 19.10 4.09
C GLY A 357 18.50 17.69 4.18
N ALA A 358 18.15 16.86 3.21
CA ALA A 358 18.90 15.65 2.83
C ALA A 358 18.46 15.15 1.44
N LEU A 359 18.30 16.06 0.48
CA LEU A 359 18.07 15.74 -0.94
C LEU A 359 18.81 16.72 -1.85
N VAL A 360 20.08 17.00 -1.53
CA VAL A 360 21.02 17.58 -2.49
C VAL A 360 22.25 16.69 -2.51
N SER A 361 22.32 15.89 -3.58
CA SER A 361 23.51 15.32 -4.24
C SER A 361 24.57 14.61 -3.40
N ASP A 362 24.60 13.27 -3.54
CA ASP A 362 25.84 12.50 -3.58
C ASP A 362 25.87 11.62 -4.85
N ASP A 363 25.47 12.21 -5.99
CA ASP A 363 25.92 11.76 -7.31
C ASP A 363 27.09 12.65 -7.73
N HIS A 364 28.25 12.47 -7.11
CA HIS A 364 29.51 12.88 -7.72
C HIS A 364 29.95 11.77 -8.66
N ILE A 365 29.59 11.94 -9.93
CA ILE A 365 30.24 11.28 -11.05
C ILE A 365 31.71 11.71 -11.03
N GLU A 366 32.61 10.79 -10.68
CA GLU A 366 34.03 10.90 -10.98
C GLU A 366 34.21 10.94 -12.50
N GLY A 367 34.29 12.16 -13.04
CA GLY A 367 34.96 12.41 -14.31
C GLY A 367 36.46 12.57 -14.04
N GLN A 368 37.24 11.51 -14.27
CA GLN A 368 38.68 11.64 -14.49
C GLN A 368 39.03 11.21 -15.92
N LYS A 369 39.42 12.24 -16.68
CA LYS A 369 40.41 12.33 -17.78
C LYS A 369 40.49 11.24 -18.84
#